data_AF-A0A7W8WDP4-F1
#
_entry.id   AF-A0A7W8WDP4-F1
#
_cell.length_a   1.000
_cell.length_b   1.000
_cell.length_c   1.000
_cell.angle_alpha   90.00
_cell.angle_beta   90.00
_cell.angle_gamma   90.00
#
_symmetry.space_group_name_H-M   'P 1'
#
loop_
_entity.id
_entity.type
_entity.pdbx_description
1 polymer ?
#
loop_
_entity_poly.entity_id
_entity_poly.type
_entity_poly.pdbx_seq_one_letter_code
_entity_poly.pdbx_strand_id
1 'polypeptide(L)'
;MTDVPEDNDAHPHVTHRQGAKSYRNATRFTGLPPSFSASRRAWVLGSCATAAALAFAGASRSPSWIAPAFAETRPAGGGLDAFLALSQHLTGRNSFDTVLGQRVYDALSRADNQFAQNVAALNTWLQGHGGVPSDMVKQALQTDQPALAKTVGAIMRAWYLGLVGDMPHVQVIAYEKALMFEPVQDVLTIPSYCRDVPFYWTQKPTPA
;
A
#
# COMPACT_ATOMS: atom_id res chain seq x y z
N MET A 1 -54.75 19.64 -6.90
CA MET A 1 -53.95 18.89 -5.91
C MET A 1 -54.13 19.65 -4.60
N THR A 2 -54.87 19.06 -3.68
CA THR A 2 -55.30 19.65 -2.40
C THR A 2 -54.17 19.63 -1.37
N ASP A 3 -53.98 20.76 -0.67
CA ASP A 3 -53.10 20.89 0.50
C ASP A 3 -53.55 19.94 1.62
N VAL A 4 -52.59 19.24 2.22
CA VAL A 4 -52.77 18.39 3.40
C VAL A 4 -52.11 19.12 4.58
N PRO A 5 -52.82 19.38 5.69
CA PRO A 5 -52.20 19.98 6.86
C PRO A 5 -51.42 18.91 7.66
N GLU A 6 -50.20 19.25 8.04
CA GLU A 6 -49.28 18.42 8.83
C GLU A 6 -49.64 18.54 10.32
N ASP A 7 -49.98 17.41 10.93
CA ASP A 7 -50.31 17.27 12.35
C ASP A 7 -49.01 17.10 13.15
N ASN A 8 -48.71 18.07 14.02
CA ASN A 8 -47.43 18.18 14.72
C ASN A 8 -47.64 18.01 16.23
N ASP A 9 -48.08 16.83 16.65
CA ASP A 9 -48.21 16.48 18.08
C ASP A 9 -47.86 15.01 18.30
N ALA A 10 -46.56 14.73 18.42
CA ALA A 10 -46.06 13.48 19.00
C ALA A 10 -44.74 13.72 19.73
N HIS A 11 -44.82 14.16 20.99
CA HIS A 11 -43.71 14.09 21.93
C HIS A 11 -43.71 12.72 22.62
N PRO A 12 -42.72 11.83 22.38
CA PRO A 12 -42.57 10.64 23.20
C PRO A 12 -41.91 11.00 24.54
N HIS A 13 -42.62 10.71 25.62
CA HIS A 13 -42.11 10.75 26.99
C HIS A 13 -40.91 9.80 27.15
N VAL A 14 -39.71 10.37 27.31
CA VAL A 14 -38.51 9.62 27.69
C VAL A 14 -38.39 9.63 29.21
N THR A 15 -38.61 8.46 29.83
CA THR A 15 -38.40 8.23 31.25
C THR A 15 -36.90 8.21 31.57
N HIS A 16 -36.46 9.16 32.38
CA HIS A 16 -35.06 9.32 32.80
C HIS A 16 -34.66 8.20 33.78
N ARG A 17 -33.89 7.21 33.32
CA ARG A 17 -33.33 6.15 34.19
C ARG A 17 -32.12 6.71 34.95
N GLN A 18 -32.22 6.70 36.28
CA GLN A 18 -31.23 7.24 37.23
C GLN A 18 -29.83 6.64 37.02
N GLY A 19 -28.85 7.54 36.94
CA GLY A 19 -27.44 7.26 36.78
C GLY A 19 -26.82 6.61 38.02
N ALA A 20 -25.87 5.72 37.74
CA ALA A 20 -25.04 4.99 38.67
C ALA A 20 -24.09 5.91 39.47
N LYS A 21 -23.74 5.43 40.67
CA LYS A 21 -22.89 6.10 41.67
C LYS A 21 -21.49 6.38 41.12
N SER A 22 -21.06 7.64 41.23
CA SER A 22 -19.69 8.09 41.01
C SER A 22 -18.83 7.72 42.23
N TYR A 23 -17.84 6.86 42.04
CA TYR A 23 -16.76 6.67 43.02
C TYR A 23 -15.51 7.40 42.53
N ARG A 24 -15.23 8.55 43.15
CA ARG A 24 -13.99 9.31 42.95
C ARG A 24 -12.81 8.54 43.54
N ASN A 25 -11.78 8.36 42.72
CA ASN A 25 -10.43 7.94 43.14
C ASN A 25 -9.79 8.98 44.06
N ALA A 26 -9.19 8.52 45.16
CA ALA A 26 -8.11 9.22 45.86
C ALA A 26 -7.37 8.28 46.83
N THR A 27 -6.16 7.84 46.46
CA THR A 27 -5.08 7.47 47.40
C THR A 27 -3.76 7.52 46.62
N ARG A 28 -3.06 8.65 46.68
CA ARG A 28 -1.83 8.90 47.47
C ARG A 28 -0.68 7.94 47.17
N PHE A 29 0.28 8.49 46.45
CA PHE A 29 1.69 8.11 46.41
C PHE A 29 2.33 8.21 47.80
N THR A 30 3.11 7.19 48.18
CA THR A 30 4.39 7.30 48.91
C THR A 30 5.01 5.90 49.05
N GLY A 31 6.30 5.72 48.70
CA GLY A 31 7.10 4.61 49.24
C GLY A 31 8.17 4.00 48.33
N LEU A 32 9.39 4.57 48.41
CA LEU A 32 10.77 4.07 48.16
C LEU A 32 11.15 3.09 47.02
N PRO A 33 12.37 3.23 46.44
CA PRO A 33 12.83 2.46 45.29
C PRO A 33 13.40 1.08 45.67
N PRO A 34 13.18 0.02 44.87
CA PRO A 34 13.94 -1.21 45.00
C PRO A 34 15.32 -1.09 44.36
N SER A 35 16.33 -1.49 45.14
CA SER A 35 17.75 -1.59 44.82
C SER A 35 18.00 -2.42 43.56
N PHE A 36 18.73 -1.86 42.59
CA PHE A 36 19.23 -2.62 41.45
C PHE A 36 20.37 -3.54 41.91
N SER A 37 20.11 -4.85 41.95
CA SER A 37 21.12 -5.87 42.24
C SER A 37 22.24 -5.82 41.19
N ALA A 38 23.45 -5.46 41.63
CA ALA A 38 24.68 -5.37 40.86
C ALA A 38 25.26 -6.74 40.48
N SER A 39 24.42 -7.74 40.19
CA SER A 39 24.84 -9.11 39.87
C SER A 39 24.64 -9.50 38.40
N ARG A 40 23.98 -8.67 37.58
CA ARG A 40 23.66 -9.02 36.17
C ARG A 40 24.70 -8.55 35.14
N ARG A 41 25.64 -7.68 35.53
CA ARG A 41 26.65 -7.11 34.60
C ARG A 41 27.96 -7.89 34.54
N ALA A 42 28.17 -8.88 35.42
CA ALA A 42 29.41 -9.66 35.46
C ALA A 42 29.43 -10.89 34.55
N TRP A 43 28.30 -11.25 33.91
CA TRP A 43 28.19 -12.47 33.10
C TRP A 43 28.27 -12.26 31.57
N VAL A 44 28.39 -11.02 31.09
CA VAL A 44 28.44 -10.73 29.64
C VAL A 44 29.88 -10.55 29.11
N LEU A 45 30.89 -10.59 29.98
CA LEU A 45 32.31 -10.41 29.58
C LEU A 45 33.13 -11.71 29.53
N GLY A 46 32.50 -12.88 29.69
CA GLY A 46 33.20 -14.16 29.89
C GLY A 46 33.12 -15.18 28.75
N SER A 47 32.71 -14.81 27.53
CA SER A 47 32.44 -15.80 26.45
C SER A 47 33.07 -15.47 25.09
N CYS A 48 34.16 -14.70 25.05
CA CYS A 48 34.90 -14.39 23.82
C CYS A 48 36.28 -15.03 23.81
N ALA A 49 36.36 -16.37 23.71
CA ALA A 49 37.53 -17.07 23.17
C ALA A 49 37.25 -18.57 23.06
N THR A 50 36.73 -19.03 21.91
CA THR A 50 36.92 -20.36 21.27
C THR A 50 35.77 -20.70 20.30
N ALA A 51 35.64 -19.94 19.21
CA ALA A 51 34.74 -20.34 18.10
C ALA A 51 35.22 -19.82 16.73
N ALA A 52 36.53 -19.73 16.51
CA ALA A 52 37.10 -19.20 15.26
C ALA A 52 37.62 -20.27 14.30
N ALA A 53 37.18 -21.54 14.41
CA ALA A 53 37.78 -22.63 13.61
C ALA A 53 36.81 -23.64 12.96
N LEU A 54 35.51 -23.35 12.82
CA LEU A 54 34.57 -24.21 12.06
C LEU A 54 33.63 -23.46 11.10
N ALA A 55 33.87 -22.19 10.80
CA ALA A 55 32.95 -21.36 10.01
C ALA A 55 33.07 -21.51 8.47
N PHE A 56 33.80 -22.49 7.94
CA PHE A 56 34.03 -22.64 6.49
C PHE A 56 33.35 -23.84 5.81
N ALA A 57 32.38 -24.51 6.46
CA ALA A 57 31.69 -25.66 5.87
C ALA A 57 30.15 -25.61 5.89
N GLY A 58 29.54 -24.46 6.21
CA GLY A 58 28.07 -24.34 6.39
C GLY A 58 27.35 -23.28 5.55
N ALA A 59 28.02 -22.63 4.59
CA ALA A 59 27.50 -21.47 3.86
C ALA A 59 26.58 -21.84 2.67
N SER A 60 25.60 -22.73 2.87
CA SER A 60 24.58 -23.04 1.84
C SER A 60 23.14 -23.03 2.36
N ARG A 61 22.88 -22.42 3.51
CA ARG A 61 21.52 -22.06 3.93
C ARG A 61 21.38 -20.55 3.98
N SER A 62 21.04 -19.98 2.82
CA SER A 62 20.50 -18.63 2.71
C SER A 62 19.35 -18.47 3.72
N PRO A 63 19.31 -17.40 4.52
CA PRO A 63 18.17 -17.12 5.38
C PRO A 63 16.92 -16.91 4.51
N SER A 64 15.88 -17.71 4.74
CA SER A 64 14.62 -17.70 3.99
C SER A 64 13.79 -16.41 4.10
N TRP A 65 14.31 -15.38 4.75
CA TRP A 65 13.69 -14.05 4.91
C TRP A 65 14.31 -12.98 4.00
N ILE A 66 15.43 -13.28 3.32
CA ILE A 66 15.97 -12.42 2.28
C ILE A 66 15.31 -12.86 0.98
N ALA A 67 14.33 -12.08 0.51
CA ALA A 67 13.78 -12.27 -0.83
C ALA A 67 14.93 -12.26 -1.83
N PRO A 68 15.02 -13.24 -2.74
CA PRO A 68 16.06 -13.21 -3.76
C PRO A 68 15.88 -11.92 -4.56
N ALA A 69 16.97 -11.17 -4.73
CA ALA A 69 17.02 -10.12 -5.74
C ALA A 69 16.96 -10.84 -7.09
N PHE A 70 15.76 -10.99 -7.64
CA PHE A 70 15.58 -11.60 -8.95
C PHE A 70 16.29 -10.73 -9.97
N ALA A 71 17.32 -11.29 -10.61
CA ALA A 71 17.73 -10.85 -11.94
C ALA A 71 16.60 -11.27 -12.90
N GLU A 72 15.47 -10.56 -12.82
CA GLU A 72 14.31 -10.80 -13.65
C GLU A 72 14.71 -10.51 -15.10
N THR A 73 14.71 -11.54 -15.94
CA THR A 73 14.92 -11.36 -17.38
C THR A 73 13.71 -10.61 -17.91
N ARG A 74 13.85 -9.28 -18.01
CA ARG A 74 12.73 -8.42 -18.39
C ARG A 74 12.41 -8.63 -19.88
N PRO A 75 11.12 -8.74 -20.26
CA PRO A 75 10.74 -8.82 -21.66
C PRO A 75 11.32 -7.65 -22.46
N ALA A 76 11.87 -7.95 -23.64
CA ALA A 76 12.46 -6.95 -24.51
C ALA A 76 11.37 -6.08 -25.17
N GLY A 77 11.73 -4.84 -25.49
CA GLY A 77 10.84 -3.90 -26.16
C GLY A 77 9.79 -3.27 -25.23
N GLY A 78 8.71 -2.77 -25.84
CA GLY A 78 7.70 -1.94 -25.20
C GLY A 78 6.28 -2.50 -25.21
N GLY A 79 6.12 -3.76 -25.62
CA GLY A 79 4.82 -4.42 -25.77
C GLY A 79 4.14 -4.73 -24.44
N LEU A 80 2.96 -5.36 -24.51
CA LEU A 80 2.12 -5.67 -23.34
C LEU A 80 2.89 -6.40 -22.22
N ASP A 81 3.65 -7.44 -22.55
CA ASP A 81 4.41 -8.21 -21.55
C ASP A 81 5.47 -7.36 -20.84
N ALA A 82 6.15 -6.50 -21.60
CA ALA A 82 7.15 -5.57 -21.09
C ALA A 82 6.51 -4.51 -20.18
N PHE A 83 5.30 -4.06 -20.51
CA PHE A 83 4.51 -3.16 -19.68
C PHE A 83 4.01 -3.84 -18.39
N LEU A 84 3.56 -5.09 -18.46
CA LEU A 84 3.11 -5.82 -17.27
C LEU A 84 4.26 -6.08 -16.30
N ALA A 85 5.44 -6.48 -16.80
CA ALA A 85 6.64 -6.60 -15.98
C ALA A 85 7.06 -5.27 -15.33
N LEU A 86 6.98 -4.16 -16.09
CA LEU A 86 7.23 -2.82 -15.54
C LEU A 86 6.22 -2.46 -14.45
N SER A 87 4.94 -2.75 -14.68
CA SER A 87 3.85 -2.46 -13.74
C SER A 87 4.02 -3.26 -12.45
N GLN A 88 4.43 -4.53 -12.53
CA GLN A 88 4.69 -5.37 -11.35
C GLN A 88 5.81 -4.75 -10.50
N HIS A 89 6.91 -4.35 -11.14
CA HIS A 89 8.02 -3.71 -10.46
C HIS A 89 7.61 -2.38 -9.79
N LEU A 90 6.90 -1.51 -10.51
CA LEU A 90 6.50 -0.18 -9.99
C LEU A 90 5.48 -0.27 -8.84
N THR A 91 4.60 -1.27 -8.87
CA THR A 91 3.51 -1.41 -7.88
C THR A 91 3.83 -2.40 -6.75
N GLY A 92 4.91 -3.19 -6.89
CA GLY A 92 5.23 -4.28 -5.97
C GLY A 92 4.26 -5.46 -6.04
N ARG A 93 3.43 -5.56 -7.10
CA ARG A 93 2.47 -6.65 -7.29
C ARG A 93 3.08 -7.80 -8.06
N ASN A 94 2.65 -9.02 -7.75
CA ASN A 94 3.11 -10.23 -8.42
C ASN A 94 2.41 -10.47 -9.77
N SER A 95 1.18 -9.98 -9.94
CA SER A 95 0.38 -10.26 -11.13
C SER A 95 -0.72 -9.22 -11.32
N PHE A 96 -1.24 -9.15 -12.55
CA PHE A 96 -2.38 -8.35 -12.94
C PHE A 96 -3.40 -9.20 -13.70
N ASP A 97 -4.67 -8.81 -13.62
CA ASP A 97 -5.70 -9.35 -14.50
C ASP A 97 -5.34 -9.07 -15.97
N THR A 98 -5.35 -10.11 -16.81
CA THR A 98 -4.87 -10.02 -18.19
C THR A 98 -5.72 -9.08 -19.04
N VAL A 99 -7.05 -9.11 -18.86
CA VAL A 99 -7.99 -8.28 -19.64
C VAL A 99 -7.84 -6.81 -19.26
N LEU A 100 -7.76 -6.53 -17.95
CA LEU A 100 -7.54 -5.18 -17.46
C LEU A 100 -6.16 -4.65 -17.86
N GLY A 101 -5.12 -5.49 -17.77
CA GLY A 101 -3.77 -5.16 -18.22
C GLY A 101 -3.72 -4.72 -19.68
N GLN A 102 -4.39 -5.47 -20.56
CA GLN A 102 -4.51 -5.10 -21.97
C GLN A 102 -5.25 -3.77 -22.16
N ARG A 103 -6.38 -3.56 -21.47
CA ARG A 103 -7.15 -2.30 -21.56
C ARG A 103 -6.34 -1.09 -21.11
N VAL A 104 -5.58 -1.22 -20.03
CA VAL A 104 -4.71 -0.15 -19.51
C VAL A 104 -3.59 0.15 -20.51
N TYR A 105 -2.92 -0.88 -21.03
CA TYR A 105 -1.86 -0.73 -22.02
C TYR A 105 -2.36 -0.02 -23.29
N ASP A 106 -3.50 -0.46 -23.82
CA ASP A 106 -4.09 0.12 -25.03
C ASP A 106 -4.51 1.58 -24.82
N ALA A 107 -5.08 1.90 -23.65
CA ALA A 107 -5.48 3.26 -23.32
C ALA A 107 -4.27 4.19 -23.20
N LEU A 108 -3.21 3.74 -22.51
CA LEU A 108 -1.97 4.52 -22.38
C LEU A 108 -1.28 4.71 -23.74
N SER A 109 -1.27 3.67 -24.58
CA SER A 109 -0.72 3.74 -25.94
C SER A 109 -1.48 4.70 -26.85
N ARG A 110 -2.81 4.84 -26.67
CA ARG A 110 -3.61 5.86 -27.38
C ARG A 110 -3.41 7.26 -26.83
N ALA A 111 -3.18 7.40 -25.52
CA ALA A 111 -2.96 8.69 -24.88
C ALA A 111 -1.57 9.28 -25.18
N ASP A 112 -0.57 8.43 -25.43
CA ASP A 112 0.80 8.82 -25.76
C ASP A 112 1.40 7.88 -26.81
N ASN A 113 1.65 8.41 -28.01
CA ASN A 113 2.24 7.65 -29.12
C ASN A 113 3.68 7.18 -28.82
N GLN A 114 4.37 7.77 -27.84
CA GLN A 114 5.70 7.34 -27.40
C GLN A 114 5.63 6.30 -26.28
N PHE A 115 4.44 5.93 -25.80
CA PHE A 115 4.28 5.09 -24.62
C PHE A 115 5.06 3.78 -24.68
N ALA A 116 4.93 3.00 -25.76
CA ALA A 116 5.66 1.75 -25.91
C ALA A 116 7.19 1.96 -25.90
N GLN A 117 7.68 3.03 -26.55
CA GLN A 117 9.11 3.36 -26.56
C GLN A 117 9.58 3.74 -25.15
N ASN A 118 8.78 4.50 -24.41
CA ASN A 118 9.06 4.90 -23.03
C ASN A 118 9.04 3.68 -22.08
N VAL A 119 8.14 2.71 -22.28
CA VAL A 119 8.15 1.43 -21.55
C VAL A 119 9.46 0.68 -21.80
N ALA A 120 9.90 0.57 -23.05
CA ALA A 120 11.17 -0.08 -23.39
C ALA A 120 12.38 0.63 -22.76
N ALA A 121 12.38 1.96 -22.78
CA ALA A 121 13.42 2.78 -22.17
C ALA A 121 13.44 2.65 -20.64
N LEU A 122 12.28 2.67 -19.98
CA LEU A 122 12.13 2.44 -18.54
C LEU A 122 12.65 1.06 -18.13
N ASN A 123 12.32 0.05 -18.93
CA ASN A 123 12.76 -1.32 -18.72
C ASN A 123 14.29 -1.45 -18.80
N THR A 124 14.90 -0.80 -19.79
CA THR A 124 16.37 -0.71 -19.91
C THR A 124 16.99 0.08 -18.76
N TRP A 125 16.39 1.22 -18.39
CA TRP A 125 16.88 2.05 -17.28
C TRP A 125 16.90 1.27 -15.97
N LEU A 126 15.84 0.51 -15.68
CA LEU A 126 15.74 -0.32 -14.47
C LEU A 126 16.77 -1.46 -14.42
N GLN A 127 17.23 -1.97 -15.56
CA GLN A 127 18.33 -2.96 -15.57
C GLN A 127 19.65 -2.34 -15.08
N GLY A 128 19.90 -1.07 -15.41
CA GLY A 128 21.06 -0.33 -14.92
C GLY A 128 20.90 0.25 -13.51
N HIS A 129 19.68 0.31 -12.99
CA HIS A 129 19.32 1.00 -11.74
C HIS A 129 18.49 0.12 -10.79
N GLY A 130 18.69 -1.22 -10.81
CA GLY A 130 17.86 -2.18 -10.07
C GLY A 130 17.86 -2.02 -8.54
N GLY A 131 18.78 -1.23 -7.98
CA GLY A 131 18.79 -0.87 -6.56
C GLY A 131 17.87 0.30 -6.18
N VAL A 132 17.25 0.98 -7.16
CA VAL A 132 16.32 2.09 -6.89
C VAL A 132 14.98 1.53 -6.40
N PRO A 133 14.50 1.92 -5.20
CA PRO A 133 13.18 1.54 -4.73
C PRO A 133 12.07 2.00 -5.69
N SER A 134 11.01 1.21 -5.85
CA SER A 134 9.95 1.47 -6.83
C SER A 134 9.26 2.83 -6.63
N ASP A 135 9.12 3.29 -5.39
CA ASP A 135 8.57 4.58 -5.01
C ASP A 135 9.49 5.77 -5.37
N MET A 136 10.79 5.53 -5.52
CA MET A 136 11.79 6.53 -5.88
C MET A 136 12.05 6.64 -7.38
N VAL A 137 11.60 5.68 -8.19
CA VAL A 137 11.88 5.64 -9.65
C VAL A 137 11.46 6.93 -10.35
N LYS A 138 10.26 7.44 -10.07
CA LYS A 138 9.78 8.68 -10.69
C LYS A 138 10.66 9.89 -10.34
N GLN A 139 11.06 10.00 -9.08
CA GLN A 139 11.91 11.09 -8.60
C GLN A 139 13.31 11.00 -9.21
N ALA A 140 13.88 9.79 -9.30
CA ALA A 140 15.19 9.56 -9.90
C ALA A 140 15.23 9.97 -11.39
N LEU A 141 14.12 9.80 -12.11
CA LEU A 141 14.01 10.17 -13.52
C LEU A 141 13.68 11.66 -13.74
N GLN A 142 13.24 12.39 -12.71
CA GLN A 142 12.61 13.70 -12.87
C GLN A 142 13.54 14.75 -13.50
N THR A 143 14.82 14.70 -13.19
CA THR A 143 15.82 15.67 -13.68
C THR A 143 16.35 15.29 -15.06
N ASP A 144 16.78 14.03 -15.22
CA ASP A 144 17.54 13.62 -16.40
C ASP A 144 16.64 13.09 -17.52
N GLN A 145 15.48 12.52 -17.17
CA GLN A 145 14.57 11.86 -18.12
C GLN A 145 13.09 12.18 -17.80
N PRO A 146 12.69 13.47 -17.86
CA PRO A 146 11.35 13.92 -17.43
C PRO A 146 10.22 13.27 -18.23
N ALA A 147 10.45 12.89 -19.49
CA ALA A 147 9.47 12.13 -20.29
C ALA A 147 9.18 10.75 -19.67
N LEU A 148 10.22 10.02 -19.23
CA LEU A 148 10.04 8.74 -18.56
C LEU A 148 9.40 8.91 -17.18
N ALA A 149 9.76 9.95 -16.43
CA ALA A 149 9.09 10.29 -15.17
C ALA A 149 7.59 10.56 -15.37
N LYS A 150 7.20 11.22 -16.47
CA LYS A 150 5.81 11.41 -16.87
C LYS A 150 5.13 10.07 -17.15
N THR A 151 5.77 9.17 -17.91
CA THR A 151 5.23 7.83 -18.19
C THR A 151 5.04 7.01 -16.92
N VAL A 152 5.99 7.02 -15.98
CA VAL A 152 5.81 6.37 -14.66
C VAL A 152 4.60 6.94 -13.93
N GLY A 153 4.44 8.26 -13.93
CA GLY A 153 3.26 8.91 -13.36
C GLY A 153 1.95 8.47 -14.00
N ALA A 154 1.92 8.35 -15.33
CA ALA A 154 0.73 7.89 -16.07
C ALA A 154 0.39 6.43 -15.78
N ILE A 155 1.40 5.55 -15.71
CA ILE A 155 1.23 4.13 -15.35
C ILE A 155 0.66 4.01 -13.93
N MET A 156 1.26 4.71 -12.96
CA MET A 156 0.79 4.68 -11.56
C MET A 156 -0.62 5.24 -11.43
N ARG A 157 -0.93 6.34 -12.13
CA ARG A 157 -2.28 6.92 -12.17
C ARG A 157 -3.30 5.95 -12.75
N ALA A 158 -2.97 5.25 -13.83
CA ALA A 158 -3.85 4.27 -14.45
C ALA A 158 -4.16 3.09 -13.52
N TRP A 159 -3.16 2.59 -12.79
CA TRP A 159 -3.36 1.47 -11.87
C TRP A 159 -4.06 1.86 -10.57
N TYR A 160 -3.61 2.93 -9.91
CA TYR A 160 -4.13 3.31 -8.59
C TYR A 160 -5.45 4.05 -8.65
N LEU A 161 -5.66 4.89 -9.66
CA LEU A 161 -6.89 5.68 -9.80
C LEU A 161 -7.82 5.14 -10.89
N GLY A 162 -7.34 4.24 -11.75
CA GLY A 162 -8.13 3.76 -12.89
C GLY A 162 -8.31 4.81 -13.99
N LEU A 163 -7.46 5.85 -14.03
CA LEU A 163 -7.61 6.99 -14.94
C LEU A 163 -6.45 7.08 -15.93
N VAL A 164 -6.77 7.30 -17.21
CA VAL A 164 -5.79 7.54 -18.28
C VAL A 164 -6.07 8.87 -18.97
N GLY A 165 -5.02 9.59 -19.35
CA GLY A 165 -5.12 10.90 -19.98
C GLY A 165 -5.15 12.06 -18.98
N ASP A 166 -5.14 13.27 -19.54
CA ASP A 166 -5.13 14.53 -18.83
C ASP A 166 -6.40 15.32 -19.12
N MET A 167 -6.77 16.25 -18.24
CA MET A 167 -7.92 17.12 -18.46
C MET A 167 -7.76 17.94 -19.75
N PRO A 168 -8.83 18.13 -20.55
CA PRO A 168 -10.22 17.71 -20.31
C PRO A 168 -10.56 16.29 -20.81
N HIS A 169 -9.59 15.53 -21.31
CA HIS A 169 -9.79 14.23 -21.96
C HIS A 169 -9.28 13.07 -21.08
N VAL A 170 -9.95 12.83 -19.96
CA VAL A 170 -9.64 11.72 -19.05
C VAL A 170 -10.60 10.56 -19.29
N GLN A 171 -10.05 9.35 -19.42
CA GLN A 171 -10.81 8.11 -19.55
C GLN A 171 -10.75 7.30 -18.23
N VAL A 172 -11.91 6.80 -17.79
CA VAL A 172 -12.00 5.81 -16.70
C VAL A 172 -11.83 4.41 -17.28
N ILE A 173 -10.77 3.72 -16.89
CA ILE A 173 -10.44 2.35 -17.33
C ILE A 173 -10.85 1.32 -16.27
N ALA A 174 -10.70 1.67 -15.00
CA ALA A 174 -11.10 0.85 -13.87
C ALA A 174 -11.74 1.73 -12.80
N TYR A 175 -12.76 1.21 -12.13
CA TYR A 175 -13.32 1.83 -10.93
C TYR A 175 -13.17 0.88 -9.75
N GLU A 176 -13.88 -0.24 -9.78
CA GLU A 176 -13.81 -1.28 -8.74
C GLU A 176 -12.41 -1.89 -8.58
N LYS A 177 -11.68 -2.05 -9.69
CA LYS A 177 -10.36 -2.69 -9.73
C LYS A 177 -9.19 -1.70 -9.58
N ALA A 178 -9.45 -0.45 -9.20
CA ALA A 178 -8.39 0.53 -8.95
C ALA A 178 -7.60 0.14 -7.69
N LEU A 179 -6.27 0.10 -7.79
CA LEU A 179 -5.42 -0.47 -6.73
C LEU A 179 -5.48 0.30 -5.40
N MET A 180 -5.92 1.56 -5.40
CA MET A 180 -6.00 2.35 -4.16
C MET A 180 -7.02 1.79 -3.15
N PHE A 181 -7.99 0.99 -3.61
CA PHE A 181 -9.03 0.45 -2.74
C PHE A 181 -8.60 -0.84 -2.01
N GLU A 182 -7.67 -1.61 -2.58
CA GLU A 182 -7.30 -2.92 -2.04
C GLU A 182 -6.67 -2.86 -0.64
N PRO A 183 -5.75 -1.91 -0.31
CA PRO A 183 -5.16 -1.84 1.03
C PRO A 183 -6.13 -1.49 2.15
N VAL A 184 -7.34 -1.01 1.81
CA VAL A 184 -8.34 -0.52 2.76
C VAL A 184 -9.66 -1.28 2.67
N GLN A 185 -9.75 -2.32 1.84
CA GLN A 185 -10.99 -3.02 1.53
C GLN A 185 -11.62 -3.73 2.73
N ASP A 186 -10.83 -4.01 3.77
CA ASP A 186 -11.26 -4.60 5.04
C ASP A 186 -12.10 -3.61 5.86
N VAL A 187 -11.93 -2.30 5.68
CA VAL A 187 -12.63 -1.25 6.42
C VAL A 187 -13.52 -0.38 5.53
N LEU A 188 -13.01 0.06 4.38
CA LEU A 188 -13.67 1.01 3.50
C LEU A 188 -14.33 0.29 2.33
N THR A 189 -15.58 0.68 2.05
CA THR A 189 -16.29 0.23 0.86
C THR A 189 -15.97 1.15 -0.31
N ILE A 190 -15.87 0.60 -1.51
CA ILE A 190 -15.76 1.39 -2.74
C ILE A 190 -17.03 2.24 -2.87
N PRO A 191 -16.96 3.55 -3.15
CA PRO A 191 -18.15 4.38 -3.25
C PRO A 191 -19.13 3.81 -4.29
N SER A 192 -20.43 3.96 -4.07
CA SER A 192 -21.53 3.32 -4.82
C SER A 192 -21.69 1.80 -4.70
N TYR A 193 -20.81 1.11 -3.97
CA TYR A 193 -20.97 -0.31 -3.63
C TYR A 193 -21.44 -0.45 -2.18
N CYS A 194 -22.35 -1.39 -1.94
CA CYS A 194 -22.77 -1.76 -0.60
C CYS A 194 -21.89 -2.87 -0.06
N ARG A 195 -21.68 -2.87 1.26
CA ARG A 195 -21.10 -3.98 1.99
C ARG A 195 -22.21 -4.89 2.51
N ASP A 196 -21.91 -6.16 2.74
CA ASP A 196 -22.90 -7.18 3.13
C ASP A 196 -23.61 -6.91 4.47
N VAL A 197 -23.04 -6.05 5.34
CA VAL A 197 -23.60 -5.75 6.67
C VAL A 197 -23.78 -4.24 6.85
N PRO A 198 -25.01 -3.75 7.15
CA PRO A 198 -25.24 -2.34 7.43
C PRO A 198 -24.61 -1.93 8.78
N PHE A 199 -24.38 -0.63 8.96
CA PHE A 199 -23.81 -0.04 10.19
C PHE A 199 -22.38 -0.51 10.55
N TYR A 200 -21.65 -1.13 9.63
CA TYR A 200 -20.26 -1.59 9.87
C TYR A 200 -19.34 -0.46 10.37
N TRP A 201 -19.60 0.79 9.97
CA TRP A 201 -18.86 1.98 10.36
C TRP A 201 -18.95 2.34 11.86
N THR A 202 -19.86 1.71 12.62
CA THR A 202 -19.96 1.92 14.07
C THR A 202 -18.89 1.16 14.86
N GLN A 203 -18.27 0.14 14.25
CA GLN A 203 -17.24 -0.67 14.88
C GLN A 203 -15.86 -0.08 14.59
N LYS A 204 -15.00 -0.04 15.61
CA LYS A 204 -13.61 0.38 15.44
C LYS A 204 -12.87 -0.67 14.58
N PRO A 205 -12.20 -0.26 13.50
CA PRO A 205 -11.35 -1.17 12.74
C PRO A 205 -10.24 -1.78 13.60
N THR A 206 -10.00 -3.07 13.40
CA THR A 206 -8.83 -3.74 14.00
C THR A 206 -7.67 -3.60 13.02
N PRO A 207 -6.44 -3.26 13.47
CA PRO A 207 -5.28 -3.24 12.59
C PRO A 207 -5.06 -4.62 11.95
N ALA A 208 -4.73 -4.64 10.66
CA ALA A 208 -4.34 -5.83 9.91
C ALA A 208 -2.94 -6.34 10.33
#